data_AF-A0A357LLY2-F1
#
_entry.id   AF-A0A357LLY2-F1
#
_cell.length_a   1.000
_cell.length_b   1.000
_cell.length_c   1.000
_cell.angle_alpha   90.00
_cell.angle_beta   90.00
_cell.angle_gamma   90.00
#
_symmetry.space_group_name_H-M   'P 1'
#
loop_
_entity.id
_entity.type
_entity.pdbx_description
1 polymer ?
#
loop_
_entity_poly.entity_id
_entity_poly.type
_entity_poly.pdbx_seq_one_letter_code
_entity_poly.pdbx_strand_id
1 'polypeptide(L)'
;ANLSGDEGVIELRIPGEMFRMMGKSLPGTKVVDLGHRFTSETEASDTQMDVHAFKGDDKLVAYIASTTDHSSSQNVDFSKLLGQTGKVTITRLGAVEGQNPGFHQTVPEVSSIDPDDVLDGSTLTVELAPYEIIEVVFDDPEFSSELTTMTLTCLPIVHIAETEVNDSEQQVNDGALEDDGGAGGLVGVLAMLPMLLLF
;
A
#
# COMPACT_ATOMS: atom_id res chain seq x y z
N ALA A 1 -24.47 9.14 -1.73
CA ALA A 1 -23.65 9.16 -2.96
C ALA A 1 -23.65 7.74 -3.52
N ASN A 2 -23.70 7.57 -4.84
CA ASN A 2 -23.54 6.25 -5.45
C ASN A 2 -22.05 5.89 -5.50
N LEU A 3 -21.69 4.63 -5.23
CA LEU A 3 -20.31 4.14 -5.29
C LEU A 3 -19.96 3.46 -6.62
N SER A 4 -20.91 3.42 -7.57
CA SER A 4 -20.63 3.10 -8.98
C SER A 4 -19.76 4.20 -9.58
N GLY A 5 -18.43 4.05 -9.42
CA GLY A 5 -17.45 4.83 -10.18
C GLY A 5 -17.62 4.59 -11.67
N ASP A 6 -17.30 5.61 -12.45
CA ASP A 6 -17.38 5.60 -13.92
C ASP A 6 -16.54 4.46 -14.53
N GLU A 7 -17.20 3.48 -15.15
CA GLU A 7 -16.59 2.34 -15.84
C GLU A 7 -15.94 2.79 -17.16
N GLY A 8 -14.86 3.58 -17.04
CA GLY A 8 -14.17 4.18 -18.18
C GLY A 8 -12.83 4.85 -17.86
N VAL A 9 -12.56 5.18 -16.59
CA VAL A 9 -11.29 5.79 -16.19
C VAL A 9 -10.19 4.72 -16.05
N ILE A 10 -9.61 4.32 -17.18
CA ILE A 10 -8.40 3.48 -17.27
C ILE A 10 -7.12 4.21 -16.85
N GLU A 11 -7.21 5.52 -16.56
CA GLU A 11 -6.09 6.35 -16.15
C GLU A 11 -5.85 6.22 -14.63
N LEU A 12 -4.70 5.64 -14.27
CA LEU A 12 -4.27 5.53 -12.87
C LEU A 12 -4.05 6.94 -12.29
N ARG A 13 -4.51 7.15 -11.04
CA ARG A 13 -4.16 8.32 -10.22
C ARG A 13 -2.90 8.02 -9.41
N ILE A 14 -2.27 9.03 -8.81
CA ILE A 14 -1.03 8.86 -7.99
C ILE A 14 -1.10 7.66 -7.02
N PRO A 15 -2.18 7.42 -6.23
CA PRO A 15 -2.26 6.23 -5.38
C PRO A 15 -2.32 4.90 -6.16
N GLY A 16 -3.04 4.86 -7.29
CA GLY A 16 -3.12 3.66 -8.14
C GLY A 16 -1.80 3.34 -8.84
N GLU A 17 -1.05 4.38 -9.21
CA GLU A 17 0.29 4.25 -9.78
C GLU A 17 1.29 3.74 -8.73
N MET A 18 1.23 4.27 -7.50
CA MET A 18 2.01 3.78 -6.37
C MET A 18 1.74 2.29 -6.08
N PHE A 19 0.47 1.85 -6.08
CA PHE A 19 0.12 0.44 -5.97
C PHE A 19 0.63 -0.42 -7.15
N ARG A 20 0.67 0.13 -8.37
CA ARG A 20 1.25 -0.54 -9.55
C ARG A 20 2.77 -0.74 -9.40
N MET A 21 3.48 0.26 -8.89
CA MET A 21 4.91 0.16 -8.58
C MET A 21 5.16 -0.90 -7.50
N MET A 22 4.42 -0.84 -6.38
CA MET A 22 4.52 -1.84 -5.30
C MET A 22 4.22 -3.27 -5.77
N GLY A 23 3.18 -3.46 -6.58
CA GLY A 23 2.84 -4.76 -7.16
C GLY A 23 3.93 -5.35 -8.07
N LYS A 24 4.83 -4.51 -8.60
CA LYS A 24 5.97 -4.92 -9.42
C LYS A 24 7.22 -5.22 -8.59
N SER A 25 7.56 -4.37 -7.62
CA SER A 25 8.84 -4.45 -6.90
C SER A 25 8.79 -5.26 -5.59
N LEU A 26 7.67 -5.22 -4.86
CA LEU A 26 7.54 -5.88 -3.54
C LEU A 26 7.29 -7.40 -3.52
N PRO A 27 6.86 -8.11 -4.59
CA PRO A 27 6.75 -9.57 -4.55
C PRO A 27 8.07 -10.24 -4.14
N GLY A 28 7.98 -11.17 -3.18
CA GLY A 28 9.14 -11.86 -2.59
C GLY A 28 9.88 -11.10 -1.48
N THR A 29 9.42 -9.91 -1.08
CA THR A 29 10.07 -9.09 -0.04
C THR A 29 9.40 -9.19 1.35
N LYS A 30 10.12 -8.78 2.39
CA LYS A 30 9.63 -8.59 3.77
C LYS A 30 10.01 -7.20 4.27
N VAL A 31 9.15 -6.59 5.09
CA VAL A 31 9.41 -5.26 5.64
C VAL A 31 10.59 -5.30 6.60
N VAL A 32 11.52 -4.37 6.42
CA VAL A 32 12.65 -4.13 7.32
C VAL A 32 12.20 -3.16 8.42
N ASP A 33 12.37 -3.53 9.69
CA ASP A 33 12.17 -2.60 10.80
C ASP A 33 13.36 -1.64 10.92
N LEU A 34 13.20 -0.47 10.31
CA LEU A 34 14.23 0.58 10.29
C LEU A 34 14.38 1.27 11.65
N GLY A 35 13.31 1.36 12.45
CA GLY A 35 13.25 2.19 13.66
C GLY A 35 13.71 3.64 13.40
N HIS A 36 14.30 4.28 14.40
CA HIS A 36 14.84 5.66 14.31
C HIS A 36 16.21 5.75 13.60
N ARG A 37 16.59 4.81 12.72
CA ARG A 37 17.97 4.74 12.18
C ARG A 37 18.26 5.66 11.00
N PHE A 38 17.21 6.18 10.36
CA PHE A 38 17.25 7.13 9.24
C PHE A 38 16.92 8.57 9.66
N THR A 39 16.46 8.78 10.89
CA THR A 39 16.36 10.11 11.48
C THR A 39 17.75 10.53 11.95
N SER A 40 18.36 11.48 11.24
CA SER A 40 19.69 12.02 11.50
C SER A 40 19.89 12.45 12.96
N GLU A 41 21.10 12.22 13.49
CA GLU A 41 21.53 12.65 14.84
C GLU A 41 21.83 14.16 14.87
N THR A 42 20.84 15.00 14.56
CA THR A 42 20.86 16.44 14.87
C THR A 42 19.48 16.84 15.40
N GLU A 43 19.44 17.43 16.61
CA GLU A 43 18.19 17.67 17.38
C GLU A 43 17.33 18.84 16.84
N ALA A 44 16.96 18.78 15.56
CA ALA A 44 15.89 19.57 14.95
C ALA A 44 15.05 18.63 14.08
N SER A 45 13.81 18.35 14.53
CA SER A 45 12.93 17.31 14.00
C SER A 45 12.52 17.51 12.53
N ASP A 46 13.34 17.10 11.57
CA ASP A 46 12.95 17.05 10.15
C ASP A 46 12.32 15.70 9.78
N THR A 47 11.06 15.53 10.20
CA THR A 47 10.15 14.47 9.76
C THR A 47 9.49 14.83 8.42
N GLN A 48 10.29 15.33 7.47
CA GLN A 48 9.82 15.81 6.15
C GLN A 48 9.67 14.70 5.10
N MET A 49 10.17 13.50 5.41
CA MET A 49 9.98 12.30 4.61
C MET A 49 9.73 11.07 5.50
N ASP A 50 8.96 10.13 4.96
CA ASP A 50 8.87 8.76 5.47
C ASP A 50 9.71 7.82 4.60
N VAL A 51 10.43 6.89 5.22
CA VAL A 51 11.23 5.87 4.54
C VAL A 51 10.76 4.48 4.93
N HIS A 52 10.43 3.65 3.94
CA HIS A 52 10.05 2.25 4.13
C HIS A 52 10.93 1.35 3.27
N ALA A 53 11.61 0.37 3.87
CA ALA A 53 12.44 -0.58 3.13
C ALA A 53 11.95 -2.03 3.27
N PHE A 54 12.20 -2.80 2.22
CA PHE A 54 11.71 -4.14 2.02
C PHE A 54 12.85 -5.01 1.47
N LYS A 55 13.17 -6.10 2.16
CA LYS A 55 14.24 -7.03 1.80
C LYS A 55 13.69 -8.28 1.13
N GLY A 56 14.15 -8.59 -0.09
CA GLY A 56 14.03 -9.91 -0.72
C GLY A 56 15.27 -10.79 -0.48
N ASP A 57 15.36 -11.93 -1.17
CA ASP A 57 16.57 -12.76 -1.10
C ASP A 57 17.72 -12.14 -1.92
N ASP A 58 17.39 -11.50 -3.03
CA ASP A 58 18.26 -10.97 -4.09
C ASP A 58 18.10 -9.45 -4.33
N LYS A 59 17.29 -8.76 -3.53
CA LYS A 59 17.01 -7.32 -3.70
C LYS A 59 16.69 -6.57 -2.41
N LEU A 60 16.93 -5.26 -2.42
CA LEU A 60 16.37 -4.30 -1.47
C LEU A 60 15.50 -3.30 -2.23
N VAL A 61 14.27 -3.06 -1.76
CA VAL A 61 13.40 -2.00 -2.28
C VAL A 61 13.19 -0.98 -1.17
N ALA A 62 13.38 0.30 -1.46
CA ALA A 62 13.09 1.40 -0.55
C ALA A 62 12.11 2.39 -1.20
N TYR A 63 11.09 2.79 -0.45
CA TYR A 63 10.22 3.91 -0.78
C TYR A 63 10.56 5.08 0.14
N ILE A 64 10.75 6.26 -0.45
CA ILE A 64 10.98 7.52 0.23
C ILE A 64 9.86 8.46 -0.21
N ALA A 65 9.02 8.90 0.71
CA ALA A 65 7.86 9.74 0.40
C ALA A 65 7.96 11.07 1.14
N SER A 66 7.79 12.19 0.44
CA SER A 66 7.65 13.50 1.07
C SER A 66 6.35 13.56 1.87
N THR A 67 6.43 14.07 3.10
CA THR A 67 5.28 14.36 3.96
C THR A 67 4.91 15.85 3.95
N THR A 68 5.62 16.66 3.14
CA THR A 68 5.55 18.12 3.12
C THR A 68 4.74 18.68 1.94
N ASP A 69 4.22 19.90 2.13
CA ASP A 69 3.56 20.72 1.11
C ASP A 69 4.54 21.60 0.30
N HIS A 70 5.84 21.49 0.58
CA HIS A 70 6.93 22.23 -0.04
C HIS A 70 8.09 21.30 -0.41
N SER A 71 8.88 21.71 -1.41
CA SER A 71 10.06 20.96 -1.84
C SER A 71 11.15 20.95 -0.78
N SER A 72 11.85 19.82 -0.66
CA SER A 72 12.94 19.66 0.29
C SER A 72 14.04 18.71 -0.22
N SER A 73 15.29 19.04 0.14
CA SER A 73 16.46 18.21 -0.15
C SER A 73 16.58 17.12 0.91
N GLN A 74 16.60 15.86 0.49
CA GLN A 74 16.66 14.70 1.36
C GLN A 74 17.94 13.90 1.14
N ASN A 75 18.53 13.45 2.24
CA ASN A 75 19.70 12.58 2.25
C ASN A 75 19.37 11.28 3.00
N VAL A 76 19.51 10.14 2.32
CA VAL A 76 19.18 8.81 2.86
C VAL A 76 20.42 7.92 2.76
N ASP A 77 21.02 7.60 3.91
CA ASP A 77 22.17 6.70 3.99
C ASP A 77 21.72 5.24 4.16
N PHE A 78 21.99 4.42 3.14
CA PHE A 78 21.72 2.99 3.14
C PHE A 78 22.91 2.14 3.65
N SER A 79 24.01 2.74 4.12
CA SER A 79 25.23 2.03 4.61
C SER A 79 24.94 0.99 5.70
N LYS A 80 23.95 1.28 6.56
CA LYS A 80 23.49 0.36 7.61
C LYS A 80 22.73 -0.85 7.06
N LEU A 81 22.22 -0.79 5.83
CA LEU A 81 21.51 -1.88 5.16
C LEU A 81 22.37 -2.61 4.12
N LEU A 82 23.30 -1.91 3.48
CA LEU A 82 24.06 -2.34 2.31
C LEU A 82 25.56 -2.16 2.52
N GLY A 83 26.34 -3.21 2.29
CA GLY A 83 27.78 -3.13 2.08
C GLY A 83 28.15 -2.71 0.65
N GLN A 84 27.36 -3.16 -0.34
CA GLN A 84 27.46 -2.74 -1.75
C GLN A 84 26.06 -2.67 -2.37
N THR A 85 25.84 -1.72 -3.28
CA THR A 85 24.53 -1.39 -3.84
C THR A 85 24.07 -2.26 -5.01
N GLY A 86 24.96 -3.06 -5.61
CA GLY A 86 24.61 -3.90 -6.75
C GLY A 86 24.20 -3.07 -7.97
N LYS A 87 23.14 -3.46 -8.66
CA LYS A 87 22.52 -2.66 -9.73
C LYS A 87 21.38 -1.83 -9.15
N VAL A 88 21.41 -0.51 -9.36
CA VAL A 88 20.38 0.40 -8.83
C VAL A 88 19.42 0.85 -9.92
N THR A 89 18.12 0.88 -9.61
CA THR A 89 17.07 1.51 -10.42
C THR A 89 16.31 2.50 -9.55
N ILE A 90 16.20 3.76 -9.98
CA ILE A 90 15.52 4.81 -9.23
C ILE A 90 14.33 5.32 -10.06
N THR A 91 13.12 5.20 -9.50
CA THR A 91 11.87 5.64 -10.12
C THR A 91 11.24 6.73 -9.27
N ARG A 92 10.94 7.88 -9.87
CA ARG A 92 10.19 8.99 -9.25
C ARG A 92 8.72 8.92 -9.67
N LEU A 93 7.82 9.06 -8.72
CA LEU A 93 6.38 9.23 -8.89
C LEU A 93 5.95 10.55 -8.25
N GLY A 94 5.51 11.49 -9.08
CA GLY A 94 5.02 12.80 -8.67
C GLY A 94 3.70 13.17 -9.34
N ALA A 95 3.31 14.43 -9.19
CA ALA A 95 2.31 15.08 -10.03
C ALA A 95 2.97 15.69 -11.27
N VAL A 96 2.29 15.68 -12.40
CA VAL A 96 2.72 16.45 -13.59
C VAL A 96 2.97 17.92 -13.21
N GLU A 97 4.06 18.50 -13.72
CA GLU A 97 4.49 19.88 -13.40
C GLU A 97 3.32 20.88 -13.45
N GLY A 98 3.18 21.67 -12.37
CA GLY A 98 2.13 22.69 -12.23
C GLY A 98 0.76 22.17 -11.77
N GLN A 99 0.55 20.86 -11.63
CA GLN A 99 -0.63 20.30 -10.97
C GLN A 99 -0.47 20.26 -9.44
N ASN A 100 -1.58 20.27 -8.71
CA ASN A 100 -1.56 20.14 -7.25
C ASN A 100 -1.57 18.65 -6.85
N PRO A 101 -0.49 18.09 -6.27
CA PRO A 101 -0.43 16.68 -5.86
C PRO A 101 -1.53 16.25 -4.88
N GLY A 102 -2.07 17.17 -4.07
CA GLY A 102 -3.19 16.92 -3.16
C GLY A 102 -4.57 16.87 -3.83
N PHE A 103 -4.68 17.13 -5.13
CA PHE A 103 -5.97 17.12 -5.84
C PHE A 103 -6.28 15.74 -6.45
N HIS A 104 -7.47 15.22 -6.17
CA HIS A 104 -7.88 13.85 -6.54
C HIS A 104 -7.93 13.55 -8.05
N GLN A 105 -7.93 14.57 -8.91
CA GLN A 105 -7.91 14.40 -10.37
C GLN A 105 -6.51 14.50 -10.98
N THR A 106 -5.49 14.79 -10.17
CA THR A 106 -4.11 14.99 -10.64
C THR A 106 -3.59 13.75 -11.36
N VAL A 107 -2.94 14.00 -12.50
CA VAL A 107 -2.33 12.97 -13.34
C VAL A 107 -0.96 12.62 -12.74
N PRO A 108 -0.64 11.33 -12.51
CA PRO A 108 0.67 10.93 -12.06
C PRO A 108 1.71 11.11 -13.16
N GLU A 109 2.89 11.57 -12.78
CA GLU A 109 4.09 11.54 -13.62
C GLU A 109 5.08 10.53 -13.05
N VAL A 110 5.52 9.59 -13.89
CA VAL A 110 6.53 8.58 -13.53
C VAL A 110 7.75 8.79 -14.39
N SER A 111 8.91 9.00 -13.75
CA SER A 111 10.19 9.23 -14.41
C SER A 111 11.28 8.34 -13.81
N SER A 112 12.32 8.03 -14.59
CA SER A 112 13.52 7.37 -14.09
C SER A 112 14.56 8.43 -13.75
N ILE A 113 15.27 8.25 -12.63
CA ILE A 113 16.46 9.03 -12.27
C ILE A 113 17.69 8.16 -12.56
N ASP A 114 18.75 8.77 -13.09
CA ASP A 114 20.04 8.08 -13.25
C ASP A 114 20.70 7.96 -11.87
N PRO A 115 21.03 6.75 -11.37
CA PRO A 115 21.67 6.60 -10.07
C PRO A 115 23.03 7.32 -10.00
N ASP A 116 23.76 7.47 -11.10
CA ASP A 116 25.08 8.13 -11.10
C ASP A 116 24.98 9.64 -10.80
N ASP A 117 23.81 10.26 -10.95
CA ASP A 117 23.56 11.68 -10.63
C ASP A 117 23.20 11.94 -9.15
N VAL A 118 22.72 10.92 -8.42
CA VAL A 118 22.07 11.10 -7.09
C VAL A 118 22.58 10.17 -5.99
N LEU A 119 23.37 9.14 -6.31
CA LEU A 119 23.86 8.13 -5.38
C LEU A 119 25.39 8.19 -5.24
N ASP A 120 25.88 8.55 -4.05
CA ASP A 120 27.31 8.46 -3.70
C ASP A 120 27.53 7.27 -2.78
N GLY A 121 28.07 6.18 -3.33
CA GLY A 121 28.24 4.90 -2.61
C GLY A 121 26.90 4.29 -2.21
N SER A 122 26.55 4.41 -0.92
CA SER A 122 25.27 3.99 -0.34
C SER A 122 24.35 5.16 0.05
N THR A 123 24.76 6.39 -0.22
CA THR A 123 24.06 7.60 0.23
C THR A 123 23.31 8.23 -0.95
N LEU A 124 21.99 8.24 -0.88
CA LEU A 124 21.12 8.89 -1.85
C LEU A 124 20.90 10.35 -1.45
N THR A 125 21.09 11.29 -2.38
CA THR A 125 20.72 12.70 -2.22
C THR A 125 19.73 13.10 -3.32
N VAL A 126 18.50 13.44 -2.94
CA VAL A 126 17.42 13.78 -3.88
C VAL A 126 16.63 15.00 -3.41
N GLU A 127 16.26 15.86 -4.35
CA GLU A 127 15.19 16.83 -4.12
C GLU A 127 13.83 16.14 -4.25
N LEU A 128 12.97 16.25 -3.24
CA LEU A 128 11.57 15.82 -3.33
C LEU A 128 10.67 17.02 -3.60
N ALA A 129 9.76 16.89 -4.56
CA ALA A 129 8.61 17.78 -4.68
C ALA A 129 7.55 17.48 -3.60
N PRO A 130 6.56 18.38 -3.35
CA PRO A 130 5.50 18.17 -2.37
C PRO A 130 4.76 16.84 -2.59
N TYR A 131 4.72 15.98 -1.57
CA TYR A 131 4.11 14.64 -1.62
C TYR A 131 4.64 13.71 -2.73
N GLU A 132 5.86 13.96 -3.23
CA GLU A 132 6.54 13.10 -4.20
C GLU A 132 7.05 11.81 -3.55
N ILE A 133 7.09 10.74 -4.34
CA ILE A 133 7.56 9.41 -3.92
C ILE A 133 8.73 8.97 -4.80
N ILE A 134 9.82 8.53 -4.20
CA ILE A 134 10.93 7.84 -4.88
C ILE A 134 10.91 6.37 -4.49
N GLU A 135 10.92 5.49 -5.49
CA GLU A 135 11.26 4.07 -5.36
C GLU A 135 12.73 3.86 -5.73
N VAL A 136 13.49 3.22 -4.86
CA VAL A 136 14.85 2.77 -5.12
C VAL A 136 14.87 1.24 -5.05
N VAL A 137 15.28 0.60 -6.14
CA VAL A 137 15.49 -0.86 -6.19
C VAL A 137 16.98 -1.12 -6.34
N PHE A 138 17.55 -1.84 -5.39
CA PHE A 138 18.89 -2.41 -5.43
C PHE A 138 18.75 -3.90 -5.79
N ASP A 139 19.12 -4.27 -7.01
CA ASP A 139 19.17 -5.66 -7.51
C ASP A 139 20.57 -6.25 -7.23
N ASP A 140 20.62 -7.50 -6.76
CA ASP A 140 21.83 -8.24 -6.34
C ASP A 140 22.78 -7.46 -5.38
N PRO A 141 22.29 -6.80 -4.30
CA PRO A 141 23.15 -6.04 -3.40
C PRO A 141 23.91 -6.94 -2.40
N GLU A 142 25.06 -6.47 -1.91
CA GLU A 142 25.70 -7.07 -0.73
C GLU A 142 25.05 -6.50 0.53
N PHE A 143 24.24 -7.29 1.23
CA PHE A 143 23.59 -6.87 2.47
C PHE A 143 24.58 -6.68 3.62
N SER A 144 24.34 -5.68 4.46
CA SER A 144 25.14 -5.44 5.66
C SER A 144 24.98 -6.57 6.70
N SER A 145 25.98 -6.68 7.59
CA SER A 145 25.86 -7.53 8.77
C SER A 145 24.72 -7.09 9.70
N GLU A 146 24.45 -5.77 9.80
CA GLU A 146 23.36 -5.24 10.64
C GLU A 146 22.00 -5.72 10.15
N LEU A 147 21.70 -5.57 8.85
CA LEU A 147 20.41 -5.98 8.27
C LEU A 147 20.15 -7.49 8.45
N THR A 148 21.20 -8.31 8.40
CA THR A 148 21.10 -9.76 8.67
C THR A 148 20.65 -10.08 10.09
N THR A 149 20.89 -9.18 11.05
CA THR A 149 20.43 -9.31 12.45
C THR A 149 19.08 -8.63 12.74
N MET A 150 18.52 -7.89 11.79
CA MET A 150 17.24 -7.19 11.96
C MET A 150 16.04 -8.14 11.88
N THR A 151 15.02 -7.88 12.71
CA THR A 151 13.74 -8.57 12.62
C THR A 151 13.01 -8.11 11.34
N LEU A 152 12.95 -8.98 10.33
CA LEU A 152 12.08 -8.79 9.18
C LEU A 152 10.63 -9.08 9.59
N THR A 153 9.75 -8.09 9.47
CA THR A 153 8.32 -8.31 9.69
C THR A 153 7.69 -8.87 8.41
N CYS A 154 7.03 -10.02 8.54
CA CYS A 154 6.21 -10.55 7.45
C CYS A 154 4.90 -9.80 7.46
N LEU A 155 4.61 -9.04 6.40
CA LEU A 155 3.24 -8.58 6.16
C LEU A 155 2.35 -9.83 6.03
N PRO A 156 1.14 -9.83 6.64
CA PRO A 156 0.23 -10.94 6.48
C PRO A 156 -0.20 -11.02 5.02
N ILE A 157 0.04 -12.17 4.38
CA ILE A 157 -0.49 -12.45 3.04
C ILE A 157 -2.01 -12.53 3.18
N VAL A 158 -2.71 -11.47 2.79
CA VAL A 158 -4.14 -11.53 2.53
C VAL A 158 -4.31 -12.43 1.32
N HIS A 159 -4.72 -13.67 1.55
CA HIS A 159 -5.25 -14.52 0.49
C HIS A 159 -6.54 -13.85 -0.01
N ILE A 160 -6.42 -13.09 -1.08
CA ILE A 160 -7.56 -12.74 -1.91
C ILE A 160 -7.99 -14.06 -2.54
N ALA A 161 -9.02 -14.68 -1.99
CA ALA A 161 -9.62 -15.84 -2.62
C ALA A 161 -10.16 -15.39 -3.98
N GLU A 162 -9.62 -15.93 -5.06
CA GLU A 162 -10.26 -15.83 -6.38
C GLU A 162 -11.66 -16.42 -6.21
N THR A 163 -12.66 -15.53 -6.18
CA THR A 163 -14.05 -15.95 -6.16
C THR A 163 -14.34 -16.39 -7.58
N GLU A 164 -14.19 -17.69 -7.84
CA GLU A 164 -14.55 -18.26 -9.14
C GLU A 164 -16.01 -17.90 -9.42
N VAL A 165 -16.21 -17.11 -10.47
CA VAL A 165 -17.53 -16.73 -10.96
C VAL A 165 -18.20 -17.98 -11.50
N ASN A 166 -19.00 -18.60 -10.64
CA ASN A 166 -19.78 -19.78 -11.00
C ASN A 166 -20.99 -19.35 -11.84
N ASP A 167 -20.80 -19.28 -13.16
CA ASP A 167 -21.86 -19.14 -14.17
C ASP A 167 -22.72 -20.42 -14.23
N SER A 168 -23.45 -20.70 -13.14
CA SER A 168 -24.46 -21.74 -13.07
C SER A 168 -25.86 -21.12 -13.09
N GLU A 169 -26.52 -21.28 -14.23
CA GLU A 169 -27.81 -20.70 -14.59
C GLU A 169 -28.90 -20.90 -13.53
N GLN A 170 -29.62 -19.83 -13.17
CA GLN A 170 -30.75 -19.90 -12.24
C GLN A 170 -31.97 -20.53 -12.93
N GLN A 171 -32.02 -21.86 -12.91
CA GLN A 171 -33.12 -22.64 -13.50
C GLN A 171 -34.42 -22.41 -12.71
N VAL A 172 -35.39 -21.76 -13.36
CA VAL A 172 -36.79 -21.70 -12.90
C VAL A 172 -37.38 -23.11 -12.80
N ASN A 173 -38.13 -23.38 -11.74
CA ASN A 173 -39.06 -24.50 -11.70
C ASN A 173 -40.36 -24.15 -10.96
N ASP A 174 -41.48 -24.36 -11.65
CA ASP A 174 -42.84 -24.25 -11.15
C ASP A 174 -43.29 -25.55 -10.41
N GLY A 175 -44.38 -25.47 -9.64
CA GLY A 175 -45.08 -26.63 -9.06
C GLY A 175 -45.10 -26.62 -7.52
N ALA A 176 -46.13 -26.19 -6.80
CA ALA A 176 -47.57 -26.53 -6.78
C ALA A 176 -47.94 -27.73 -5.87
N LEU A 177 -48.57 -27.40 -4.71
CA LEU A 177 -49.59 -28.16 -3.95
C LEU A 177 -49.15 -29.52 -3.30
N GLU A 178 -49.66 -30.02 -2.16
CA GLU A 178 -50.71 -29.64 -1.18
C GLU A 178 -50.61 -30.50 0.12
N ASP A 179 -51.62 -30.42 1.01
CA ASP A 179 -52.02 -31.37 2.10
C ASP A 179 -51.21 -31.37 3.43
N ASP A 180 -51.75 -31.57 4.65
CA ASP A 180 -53.00 -31.11 5.33
C ASP A 180 -52.82 -31.22 6.88
N GLY A 181 -53.77 -30.67 7.67
CA GLY A 181 -54.07 -31.09 9.06
C GLY A 181 -53.30 -30.32 10.16
N GLY A 182 -53.79 -29.20 10.69
CA GLY A 182 -54.91 -29.12 11.65
C GLY A 182 -54.52 -28.11 12.76
N ALA A 183 -55.39 -27.53 13.59
CA ALA A 183 -56.80 -27.82 13.88
C ALA A 183 -57.49 -26.60 14.54
N GLY A 184 -58.81 -26.69 14.74
CA GLY A 184 -59.51 -25.99 15.83
C GLY A 184 -60.01 -24.57 15.55
N GLY A 185 -61.33 -24.40 15.58
CA GLY A 185 -61.95 -23.07 15.60
C GLY A 185 -62.26 -22.57 17.02
N LEU A 186 -62.44 -21.25 17.10
CA LEU A 186 -63.12 -20.46 18.14
C LEU A 186 -62.35 -20.09 19.43
N VAL A 187 -62.64 -18.84 19.86
CA VAL A 187 -62.39 -18.19 21.16
C VAL A 187 -60.95 -17.71 21.43
N GLY A 188 -60.83 -16.47 21.94
CA GLY A 188 -59.55 -15.78 22.18
C GLY A 188 -59.12 -15.73 23.66
N VAL A 189 -58.66 -14.54 24.10
CA VAL A 189 -57.89 -14.23 25.35
C VAL A 189 -56.37 -14.42 25.11
N LEU A 190 -55.58 -13.36 24.83
CA LEU A 190 -55.03 -12.28 25.69
C LEU A 190 -53.70 -12.67 26.39
N ALA A 191 -52.76 -11.70 26.47
CA ALA A 191 -51.50 -11.68 27.24
C ALA A 191 -50.32 -12.53 26.69
N MET A 192 -49.04 -12.11 26.79
CA MET A 192 -48.46 -10.80 27.16
C MET A 192 -47.04 -10.63 26.56
N LEU A 193 -46.57 -9.38 26.40
CA LEU A 193 -45.14 -9.08 26.17
C LEU A 193 -44.31 -9.36 27.44
N PRO A 194 -43.03 -9.76 27.31
CA PRO A 194 -42.02 -9.50 28.31
C PRO A 194 -41.39 -8.12 28.09
N MET A 195 -41.61 -7.19 29.02
CA MET A 195 -40.78 -5.99 29.17
C MET A 195 -40.65 -5.69 30.66
N LEU A 196 -39.43 -5.69 31.19
CA LEU A 196 -39.14 -5.06 32.48
C LEU A 196 -37.68 -4.66 32.62
N LEU A 197 -37.51 -3.47 33.20
CA LEU A 197 -36.28 -2.75 33.50
C LEU A 197 -35.79 -3.04 34.94
N LEU A 198 -34.57 -2.54 35.21
CA LEU A 198 -34.00 -2.18 36.51
C LEU A 198 -33.67 -3.31 37.52
N PHE A 199 -32.39 -3.40 37.83
CA PHE A 199 -31.86 -2.93 39.13
C PHE A 199 -30.64 -2.02 38.87
#